data_AF-A0A498SNR5-F1
#
_entry.id   AF-A0A498SNR5-F1
#
_cell.length_a   1.000
_cell.length_b   1.000
_cell.length_c   1.000
_cell.angle_alpha   90.00
_cell.angle_beta   90.00
_cell.angle_gamma   90.00
#
_symmetry.space_group_name_H-M   'P 1'
#
loop_
_entity.id
_entity.type
_entity.pdbx_description
1 polymer ?
#
loop_
_entity_poly.entity_id
_entity_poly.type
_entity_poly.pdbx_seq_one_letter_code
_entity_poly.pdbx_strand_id
1 'polypeptide(L)'
;MLKCRSVQVLQGDMNWIMITLFIILANAITVVNGYVRGCYYTNWAQYRQGEGKFLPEDIPIGLCTHILYAFAKVDEKGTSMAFEWNDEDTEWSKGMYSRVIKLRENDPTLKILLSYGGYNFGSSTFT
;
A
#
# COMPACT_ATOMS: atom_id res chain seq x y z
N MET A 1 21.63 -64.05 1.15
CA MET A 1 20.53 -63.11 0.81
C MET A 1 20.15 -62.31 2.06
N LEU A 2 20.88 -61.22 2.36
CA LEU A 2 20.60 -60.33 3.50
C LEU A 2 20.96 -58.89 3.10
N LYS A 3 20.22 -58.31 2.15
CA LYS A 3 20.32 -56.88 1.82
C LYS A 3 19.06 -56.47 1.08
N CYS A 4 18.10 -55.90 1.81
CA CYS A 4 17.00 -55.07 1.26
C CYS A 4 16.07 -54.51 2.34
N ARG A 5 16.01 -55.10 3.54
CA ARG A 5 15.04 -54.69 4.58
C ARG A 5 15.37 -53.36 5.27
N SER A 6 16.66 -53.02 5.44
CA SER A 6 17.09 -51.78 6.09
C SER A 6 16.98 -50.53 5.21
N VAL A 7 17.08 -50.66 3.89
CA VAL A 7 17.00 -49.53 2.95
C VAL A 7 15.57 -49.01 2.79
N GLN A 8 14.58 -49.90 2.80
CA GLN A 8 13.16 -49.50 2.69
C GLN A 8 12.64 -48.75 3.93
N VAL A 9 13.14 -49.06 5.12
CA VAL A 9 12.78 -48.35 6.36
C VAL A 9 13.34 -46.92 6.35
N LEU A 10 14.61 -46.76 6.01
CA LEU A 10 15.27 -45.44 5.89
C LEU A 10 14.64 -44.55 4.80
N GLN A 11 14.18 -45.15 3.70
CA GLN A 11 13.46 -44.45 2.63
C GLN A 11 12.10 -43.91 3.12
N GLY A 12 11.38 -44.69 3.94
CA GLY A 12 10.11 -44.29 4.56
C GLY A 12 10.31 -43.15 5.55
N ASP A 13 11.31 -43.25 6.43
CA ASP A 13 11.65 -42.24 7.43
C ASP A 13 12.07 -40.91 6.77
N MET A 14 12.87 -40.97 5.69
CA MET A 14 13.27 -39.80 4.92
C MET A 14 12.09 -39.10 4.25
N ASN A 15 11.07 -39.85 3.82
CA ASN A 15 9.86 -39.28 3.21
C ASN A 15 9.03 -38.48 4.24
N TRP A 16 8.91 -38.97 5.48
CA TRP A 16 8.22 -38.27 6.55
C TRP A 16 8.95 -37.00 7.01
N ILE A 17 10.29 -37.03 7.04
CA ILE A 17 11.12 -35.85 7.33
C ILE A 17 10.95 -34.78 6.25
N MET A 18 10.92 -35.18 4.97
CA MET A 18 10.72 -34.22 3.87
C MET A 18 9.31 -33.62 3.87
N ILE A 19 8.27 -34.42 4.19
CA ILE A 19 6.89 -33.93 4.31
C ILE A 19 6.75 -32.95 5.48
N THR A 20 7.33 -33.27 6.64
CA THR A 20 7.28 -32.37 7.80
C THR A 20 8.06 -31.08 7.57
N LEU A 21 9.24 -31.13 6.93
CA LEU A 21 9.98 -29.93 6.50
C LEU A 21 9.19 -29.08 5.52
N PHE A 22 8.50 -29.70 4.55
CA PHE A 22 7.67 -28.98 3.58
C PHE A 22 6.48 -28.30 4.26
N ILE A 23 5.82 -28.97 5.20
CA ILE A 23 4.72 -28.38 6.00
C ILE A 23 5.24 -27.22 6.85
N ILE A 24 6.40 -27.33 7.49
CA ILE A 24 6.98 -26.24 8.30
C ILE A 24 7.33 -25.04 7.40
N LEU A 25 7.96 -25.26 6.24
CA LEU A 25 8.25 -24.19 5.28
C LEU A 25 6.97 -23.54 4.74
N ALA A 26 5.94 -24.33 4.40
CA ALA A 26 4.67 -23.81 3.91
C ALA A 26 3.97 -22.93 4.96
N ASN A 27 3.99 -23.30 6.23
CA ASN A 27 3.39 -22.51 7.32
C ASN A 27 4.21 -21.27 7.70
N ALA A 28 5.53 -21.28 7.50
CA ALA A 28 6.36 -20.08 7.68
C ALA A 28 6.03 -18.99 6.63
N ILE A 29 5.52 -19.37 5.45
CA ILE A 29 5.14 -18.44 4.39
C ILE A 29 3.78 -17.77 4.66
N THR A 30 2.88 -18.41 5.45
CA THR A 30 1.46 -18.00 5.52
C THR A 30 1.12 -16.94 6.58
N VAL A 31 2.08 -16.40 7.35
CA VAL A 31 1.79 -15.42 8.42
C VAL A 31 2.63 -14.15 8.30
N VAL A 32 2.30 -13.30 7.33
CA VAL A 32 2.63 -11.87 7.37
C VAL A 32 1.46 -11.00 6.91
N ASN A 33 0.23 -11.31 7.35
CA ASN A 33 -0.90 -10.41 7.08
C ASN A 33 -1.04 -9.42 8.24
N GLY A 34 -0.28 -8.32 8.17
CA GLY A 34 -0.31 -7.25 9.17
C GLY A 34 -1.62 -6.45 9.14
N TYR A 35 -1.93 -5.76 10.24
CA TYR A 35 -3.09 -4.86 10.29
C TYR A 35 -2.94 -3.68 9.32
N VAL A 36 -4.05 -3.30 8.68
CA VAL A 36 -4.11 -2.11 7.84
C VAL A 36 -4.11 -0.85 8.71
N ARG A 37 -3.10 -0.01 8.51
CA ARG A 37 -3.04 1.38 9.00
C ARG A 37 -3.29 2.30 7.81
N GLY A 38 -4.52 2.81 7.72
CA GLY A 38 -4.97 3.74 6.69
C GLY A 38 -4.83 5.19 7.14
N CYS A 39 -4.10 6.00 6.37
CA CYS A 39 -3.83 7.40 6.66
C CYS A 39 -4.43 8.28 5.57
N TYR A 40 -5.32 9.21 5.92
CA TYR A 40 -5.72 10.25 4.99
C TYR A 40 -4.64 11.32 4.89
N TYR A 41 -4.13 11.56 3.68
CA TYR A 41 -3.30 12.72 3.38
C TYR A 41 -4.18 13.79 2.72
N THR A 42 -4.31 14.94 3.36
CA THR A 42 -5.17 16.02 2.90
C THR A 42 -4.36 17.06 2.14
N ASN A 43 -4.63 17.28 0.85
CA ASN A 43 -3.83 18.17 0.00
C ASN A 43 -3.79 19.62 0.52
N TRP A 44 -4.87 20.12 1.12
CA TRP A 44 -4.94 21.46 1.71
C TRP A 44 -4.02 21.69 2.92
N ALA A 45 -3.42 20.64 3.49
CA ALA A 45 -2.43 20.80 4.57
C ALA A 45 -1.16 21.54 4.11
N GLN A 46 -0.89 21.56 2.79
CA GLN A 46 0.22 22.29 2.19
C GLN A 46 0.18 23.81 2.45
N TYR A 47 -1.02 24.36 2.72
CA TYR A 47 -1.25 25.80 2.90
C TYR A 47 -1.22 26.25 4.37
N ARG A 48 -1.11 25.32 5.32
CA ARG A 48 -0.95 25.67 6.73
C ARG A 48 0.38 26.39 6.97
N GLN A 49 0.44 27.18 8.03
CA GLN A 49 1.58 28.03 8.38
C GLN A 49 2.35 27.47 9.58
N GLY A 50 3.65 27.81 9.67
CA GLY A 50 4.53 27.36 10.76
C GLY A 50 4.59 25.83 10.87
N GLU A 51 4.65 25.33 12.11
CA GLU A 51 4.68 23.90 12.45
C GLU A 51 3.46 23.11 11.97
N GLY A 52 2.39 23.79 11.55
CA GLY A 52 1.20 23.14 11.01
C GLY A 52 1.33 22.75 9.53
N LYS A 53 2.32 23.28 8.82
CA LYS A 53 2.56 22.98 7.40
C LYS A 53 2.95 21.52 7.25
N PHE A 54 2.29 20.82 6.34
CA PHE A 54 2.54 19.40 6.13
C PHE A 54 2.51 19.06 4.64
N LEU A 55 3.56 18.38 4.19
CA LEU A 55 3.80 17.95 2.81
C LEU A 55 3.94 16.43 2.76
N PRO A 56 3.91 15.81 1.56
CA PRO A 56 4.03 14.35 1.44
C PRO A 56 5.29 13.79 2.09
N GLU A 57 6.41 14.51 2.01
CA GLU A 57 7.71 14.09 2.54
C GLU A 57 7.77 14.11 4.08
N ASP A 58 6.82 14.77 4.73
CA ASP A 58 6.72 14.80 6.19
C ASP A 58 6.06 13.53 6.76
N ILE A 59 5.52 12.65 5.91
CA ILE A 59 4.92 11.37 6.32
C ILE A 59 6.04 10.41 6.77
N PRO A 60 6.08 9.97 8.04
CA PRO A 60 7.11 9.05 8.51
C PRO A 60 7.02 7.69 7.80
N ILE A 61 8.16 7.20 7.33
CA ILE A 61 8.28 5.90 6.66
C ILE A 61 7.77 4.79 7.60
N GLY A 62 6.94 3.90 7.06
CA GLY A 62 6.37 2.79 7.82
C GLY A 62 5.29 3.18 8.83
N LEU A 63 4.84 4.45 8.91
CA LEU A 63 3.69 4.84 9.74
C LEU A 63 2.37 4.30 9.16
N CYS A 64 2.23 4.36 7.84
CA CYS A 64 1.01 4.00 7.12
C CYS A 64 1.29 2.77 6.27
N THR A 65 0.31 1.87 6.18
CA THR A 65 0.31 0.79 5.17
C THR A 65 -0.41 1.23 3.91
N HIS A 66 -1.39 2.13 4.07
CA HIS A 66 -2.23 2.67 3.02
C HIS A 66 -2.33 4.18 3.21
N ILE A 67 -2.00 4.96 2.19
CA ILE A 67 -2.31 6.38 2.12
C ILE A 67 -3.55 6.57 1.26
N LEU A 68 -4.53 7.29 1.78
CA LEU A 68 -5.73 7.73 1.09
C LEU A 68 -5.56 9.22 0.79
N TYR A 69 -5.24 9.56 -0.45
CA TYR A 69 -5.12 10.95 -0.88
C TYR A 69 -6.51 11.59 -0.91
N ALA A 70 -6.69 12.65 -0.13
CA ALA A 70 -7.90 13.45 -0.01
C ALA A 70 -7.66 14.83 -0.63
N PHE A 71 -8.31 15.19 -1.73
CA PHE A 71 -9.25 14.40 -2.54
C PHE A 71 -9.00 14.65 -4.04
N ALA A 72 -9.62 13.85 -4.90
CA ALA A 72 -9.91 14.16 -6.28
C ALA A 72 -11.41 14.46 -6.46
N LYS A 73 -11.77 14.97 -7.65
CA LYS A 73 -13.14 15.27 -8.07
C LYS A 73 -13.55 14.37 -9.24
N VAL A 74 -14.85 14.30 -9.49
CA VAL A 74 -15.39 13.76 -10.74
C VAL A 74 -16.22 14.84 -11.43
N ASP A 75 -16.24 14.86 -12.76
CA ASP A 75 -17.15 15.72 -13.52
C ASP A 75 -18.56 15.10 -13.61
N GLU A 76 -19.51 15.82 -14.23
CA GLU A 76 -20.89 15.34 -14.43
C GLU A 76 -20.98 14.07 -15.29
N LYS A 77 -19.91 13.71 -16.01
CA LYS A 77 -19.81 12.49 -16.82
C LYS A 77 -19.11 11.35 -16.09
N GLY A 78 -18.70 11.56 -14.83
CA GLY A 78 -17.94 10.58 -14.04
C GLY A 78 -16.45 10.53 -14.39
N THR A 79 -15.92 11.51 -15.13
CA THR A 79 -14.50 11.60 -15.45
C THR A 79 -13.73 12.12 -14.24
N SER A 80 -12.65 11.44 -13.87
CA SER A 80 -11.74 11.88 -12.82
C SER A 80 -11.10 13.23 -13.15
N MET A 81 -11.02 14.11 -12.15
CA MET A 81 -10.34 15.40 -12.21
C MET A 81 -9.52 15.64 -10.95
N ALA A 82 -8.39 16.34 -11.09
CA ALA A 82 -7.68 16.91 -9.96
C ALA A 82 -8.58 17.82 -9.11
N PHE A 83 -8.34 17.88 -7.81
CA PHE A 83 -9.11 18.79 -6.95
C PHE A 83 -8.63 20.23 -7.11
N GLU A 84 -7.31 20.41 -7.20
CA GLU A 84 -6.64 21.69 -7.42
C GLU A 84 -5.48 21.59 -8.43
N TRP A 85 -5.06 22.76 -8.93
CA TRP A 85 -4.11 22.91 -10.04
C TRP A 85 -2.71 22.33 -9.78
N ASN A 86 -2.33 22.12 -8.51
CA ASN A 86 -1.01 21.61 -8.12
C ASN A 86 -1.03 20.16 -7.61
N ASP A 87 -2.16 19.46 -7.75
CA ASP A 87 -2.21 18.01 -7.50
C ASP A 87 -1.47 17.25 -8.62
N GLU A 88 -1.64 17.69 -9.87
CA GLU A 88 -1.03 17.10 -11.07
C GLU A 88 0.36 17.68 -11.37
N ASP A 89 1.17 16.90 -12.07
CA ASP A 89 2.44 17.37 -12.60
C ASP A 89 2.20 18.44 -13.67
N THR A 90 3.05 19.46 -13.66
CA THR A 90 3.18 20.43 -14.74
C THR A 90 4.52 20.24 -15.42
N GLU A 91 4.73 20.92 -16.54
CA GLU A 91 6.04 20.95 -17.22
C GLU A 91 7.18 21.39 -16.30
N TRP A 92 6.88 22.26 -15.32
CA TRP A 92 7.88 22.94 -14.49
C TRP A 92 7.96 22.43 -13.05
N SER A 93 7.00 21.61 -12.61
CA SER A 93 6.95 21.15 -11.21
C SER A 93 6.21 19.83 -11.06
N LYS A 94 6.68 19.00 -10.12
CA LYS A 94 5.95 17.82 -9.66
C LYS A 94 4.78 18.20 -8.77
N GLY A 95 3.61 17.65 -9.08
CA GLY A 95 2.39 17.82 -8.33
C GLY A 95 2.36 16.95 -7.08
N MET A 96 1.37 17.21 -6.21
CA MET A 96 1.22 16.47 -4.96
C MET A 96 0.94 14.97 -5.16
N TYR A 97 0.27 14.56 -6.23
CA TYR A 97 0.07 13.14 -6.55
C TYR A 97 1.40 12.42 -6.74
N SER A 98 2.27 12.96 -7.59
CA SER A 98 3.59 12.37 -7.86
C SER A 98 4.45 12.34 -6.61
N ARG A 99 4.38 13.38 -5.77
CA ARG A 99 5.13 13.44 -4.50
C ARG A 99 4.68 12.38 -3.51
N VAL A 100 3.37 12.15 -3.37
CA VAL A 100 2.86 11.05 -2.51
C VAL A 100 3.22 9.69 -3.11
N ILE A 101 3.13 9.51 -4.43
CA ILE A 101 3.53 8.26 -5.12
C ILE A 101 5.01 7.95 -4.89
N LYS A 102 5.87 8.97 -4.89
CA LYS A 102 7.32 8.84 -4.67
C LYS A 102 7.68 8.21 -3.33
N LEU A 103 6.81 8.29 -2.32
CA LEU A 103 7.04 7.63 -1.02
C LEU A 103 7.23 6.11 -1.14
N ARG A 104 6.72 5.49 -2.21
CA ARG A 104 6.94 4.06 -2.52
C ARG A 104 8.40 3.71 -2.79
N GLU A 105 9.24 4.68 -3.17
CA GLU A 105 10.68 4.46 -3.34
C GLU A 105 11.35 4.08 -2.01
N ASN A 106 10.83 4.61 -0.89
CA ASN A 106 11.34 4.35 0.45
C ASN A 106 10.55 3.24 1.17
N ASP A 107 9.29 3.00 0.80
CA ASP A 107 8.46 1.91 1.30
C ASP A 107 7.74 1.20 0.14
N PRO A 108 8.36 0.16 -0.47
CA PRO A 108 7.77 -0.57 -1.60
C PRO A 108 6.47 -1.30 -1.26
N THR A 109 6.14 -1.48 0.03
CA THR A 109 4.92 -2.16 0.47
C THR A 109 3.73 -1.20 0.55
N LEU A 110 4.00 0.11 0.62
CA LEU A 110 3.01 1.18 0.76
C LEU A 110 2.00 1.20 -0.39
N LYS A 111 0.72 1.12 -0.03
CA LYS A 111 -0.39 1.30 -0.97
C LYS A 111 -0.86 2.75 -0.93
N ILE A 112 -1.21 3.27 -2.10
CA ILE A 112 -1.69 4.65 -2.23
C ILE A 112 -2.96 4.61 -3.06
N LEU A 113 -4.02 5.17 -2.52
CA LEU A 113 -5.36 5.22 -3.11
C LEU A 113 -5.77 6.68 -3.24
N LEU A 114 -6.50 6.99 -4.31
CA LEU A 114 -7.10 8.30 -4.54
C LEU A 114 -8.54 8.28 -4.04
N SER A 115 -8.89 9.21 -3.16
CA SER A 115 -10.25 9.35 -2.64
C SER A 115 -11.00 10.42 -3.40
N TYR A 116 -12.23 10.13 -3.82
CA TYR A 116 -13.10 11.09 -4.50
C TYR A 116 -14.17 11.62 -3.54
N GLY A 117 -14.48 12.92 -3.64
CA GLY A 117 -15.55 13.55 -2.87
C GLY A 117 -15.05 14.48 -1.77
N GLY A 118 -15.50 14.26 -0.54
CA GLY A 118 -15.27 15.15 0.60
C GLY A 118 -16.38 16.20 0.76
N TYR A 119 -16.44 16.83 1.94
CA TYR A 119 -17.53 17.73 2.32
C TYR A 119 -17.75 18.87 1.30
N ASN A 120 -16.66 19.47 0.81
CA ASN A 120 -16.72 20.58 -0.15
C ASN A 120 -17.13 20.16 -1.57
N PHE A 121 -17.01 18.89 -1.93
CA PHE A 121 -17.47 18.39 -3.23
C PHE A 121 -18.99 18.15 -3.26
N GLY A 122 -19.56 17.79 -2.10
CA GLY A 122 -20.99 17.46 -2.01
C GLY A 122 -21.32 16.10 -2.63
N SER A 123 -22.60 15.86 -2.90
CA SER A 123 -23.12 14.57 -3.38
C SER A 123 -23.86 14.63 -4.71
N SER A 124 -24.13 15.82 -5.25
CA SER A 124 -24.97 15.98 -6.46
C SER A 124 -24.40 15.27 -7.68
N THR A 125 -23.08 15.21 -7.82
CA THR A 125 -22.41 14.51 -8.93
C THR A 125 -22.44 12.98 -8.78
N PHE A 126 -22.77 12.46 -7.60
CA PHE A 126 -22.81 11.02 -7.31
C PHE A 126 -24.23 10.43 -7.25
N THR A 127 -25.27 11.25 -7.46
CA THR A 127 -26.69 10.83 -7.41
C THR A 127 -27.32 10.98 -8.78
#